data_AF-A0A6G0HU46-F1
#
_entry.id   AF-A0A6G0HU46-F1
#
_cell.length_a   1.000
_cell.length_b   1.000
_cell.length_c   1.000
_cell.angle_alpha   90.00
_cell.angle_beta   90.00
_cell.angle_gamma   90.00
#
_symmetry.space_group_name_H-M   'P 1'
#
loop_
_entity.id
_entity.type
_entity.pdbx_description
1 polymer ?
#
loop_
_entity_poly.entity_id
_entity_poly.type
_entity_poly.pdbx_seq_one_letter_code
_entity_poly.pdbx_strand_id
1 'polypeptide(L)'
;MIDPVKDELLTVDEAVRKGLVGPELHDKLLSAERAVTGYKDPYSGKVISLFQAMKKDLVPEDYALRLLEAQNATGGLMDPEYYFRLPTDVAMQRGFINNETLDRLTEPTADVRGYIDPTTDEKQSYAQLLKRCRVDKESGLRLLSLADRSLLFKGLRKQITVDELLRSQIIDQKMYNELTEGILTVEEVSREVKKYLEGTSCIAGVYVESSKDRLSIYQAMKKNMIRPGTAFELLEAQAATGYVIDPIKNLKLNVTEAVKMGVVGPEFKDKLHSAERAVTGYKDPYSGKVISLFQAMKKGLILKDHGIRLLEAQIATGGIIDPQESHRLPVETAYERGLFDQEMNEISLTHLMTPRASLTQTLRKISHTCS
;
A
#
# COMPACT_ATOMS: atom_id res chain seq x y z
N MET A 1 7.25 28.33 -18.86
CA MET A 1 7.63 27.34 -17.82
C MET A 1 7.61 28.00 -16.46
N ILE A 2 7.30 27.28 -15.38
CA ILE A 2 7.22 27.85 -14.03
C ILE A 2 8.41 27.33 -13.22
N ASP A 3 9.19 28.22 -12.62
CA ASP A 3 10.12 27.89 -11.54
C ASP A 3 9.35 27.97 -10.21
N PRO A 4 8.99 26.83 -9.58
CA PRO A 4 8.15 26.85 -8.39
C PRO A 4 8.89 27.34 -7.13
N VAL A 5 10.21 27.47 -7.16
CA VAL A 5 11.02 27.95 -6.02
C VAL A 5 11.14 29.47 -6.05
N LYS A 6 11.24 30.04 -7.26
CA LYS A 6 11.39 31.49 -7.45
C LYS A 6 10.10 32.20 -7.83
N ASP A 7 9.05 31.43 -8.11
CA ASP A 7 7.76 31.92 -8.60
C ASP A 7 7.89 32.76 -9.90
N GLU A 8 8.75 32.29 -10.81
CA GLU A 8 9.05 32.97 -12.08
C GLU A 8 8.47 32.20 -13.29
N LEU A 9 7.92 32.96 -14.25
CA LEU A 9 7.56 32.45 -15.57
C LEU A 9 8.72 32.66 -16.55
N LEU A 10 9.21 31.55 -17.13
CA LEU A 10 10.36 31.52 -18.02
C LEU A 10 9.99 31.01 -19.41
N THR A 11 10.64 31.52 -20.44
CA THR A 11 10.63 30.90 -21.78
C THR A 11 11.38 29.56 -21.75
N VAL A 12 11.22 28.72 -22.79
CA VAL A 12 11.96 27.44 -22.88
C VAL A 12 13.48 27.66 -22.86
N ASP A 13 13.96 28.67 -23.58
CA ASP A 13 15.39 29.01 -23.63
C ASP A 13 15.95 29.46 -22.26
N GLU A 14 15.17 30.26 -21.52
CA GLU A 14 15.55 30.68 -20.17
C GLU A 14 15.51 29.52 -19.17
N ALA A 15 14.53 28.63 -19.28
CA ALA A 15 14.41 27.45 -18.42
C ALA A 15 15.62 26.52 -18.57
N VAL A 16 16.10 26.29 -19.80
CA VAL A 16 17.32 25.50 -20.04
C VAL A 16 18.56 26.23 -19.52
N ARG A 17 18.68 27.54 -19.77
CA ARG A 17 19.83 28.34 -19.29
C ARG A 17 19.93 28.38 -17.77
N LYS A 18 18.79 28.44 -17.08
CA LYS A 18 18.72 28.44 -15.61
C LYS A 18 18.79 27.02 -15.01
N GLY A 19 18.87 25.97 -15.84
CA GLY A 19 18.96 24.57 -15.38
C GLY A 19 17.66 24.00 -14.82
N LEU A 20 16.51 24.63 -15.11
CA LEU A 20 15.19 24.10 -14.73
C LEU A 20 14.83 22.86 -15.57
N VAL A 21 15.36 22.77 -16.79
CA VAL A 21 15.17 21.64 -17.71
C VAL A 21 16.51 21.26 -18.32
N GLY A 22 16.74 19.96 -18.48
CA GLY A 22 17.87 19.44 -19.25
C GLY A 22 17.78 19.79 -20.75
N PRO A 23 18.93 20.02 -21.42
CA PRO A 23 18.97 20.38 -22.83
C PRO A 23 18.36 19.32 -23.76
N GLU A 24 18.29 18.06 -23.32
CA GLU A 24 17.69 16.95 -24.07
C GLU A 24 16.17 17.09 -24.33
N LEU A 25 15.50 17.95 -23.58
CA LEU A 25 14.06 18.24 -23.75
C LEU A 25 13.78 19.54 -24.50
N HIS A 26 14.82 20.31 -24.86
CA HIS A 26 14.68 21.65 -25.45
C HIS A 26 13.79 21.66 -26.70
N ASP A 27 14.10 20.85 -27.72
CA ASP A 27 13.33 20.80 -28.97
C ASP A 27 11.86 20.43 -28.76
N LYS A 28 11.60 19.47 -27.86
CA LYS A 28 10.24 18.99 -27.56
C LYS A 28 9.41 20.06 -26.84
N LEU A 29 10.04 20.80 -25.92
CA LEU A 29 9.40 21.88 -25.18
C LEU A 29 9.21 23.13 -26.03
N LEU A 30 10.16 23.45 -26.91
CA LEU A 30 10.01 24.53 -27.87
C LEU A 30 8.84 24.27 -28.82
N SER A 31 8.67 23.01 -29.25
CA SER A 31 7.47 22.61 -30.00
C SER A 31 6.18 22.77 -29.18
N ALA A 32 6.21 22.54 -27.86
CA ALA A 32 5.05 22.75 -27.00
C ALA A 32 4.76 24.25 -26.78
N GLU A 33 5.79 25.10 -26.67
CA GLU A 33 5.66 26.55 -26.53
C GLU A 33 4.95 27.17 -27.74
N ARG A 34 5.13 26.59 -28.93
CA ARG A 34 4.38 26.97 -30.15
C ARG A 34 2.87 26.76 -30.04
N ALA A 35 2.39 25.93 -29.11
CA ALA A 35 0.96 25.85 -28.83
C ALA A 35 0.39 27.14 -28.22
N VAL A 36 1.26 28.00 -27.68
CA VAL A 36 0.92 29.32 -27.13
C VAL A 36 1.28 30.43 -28.11
N THR A 37 2.49 30.39 -28.70
CA THR A 37 2.94 31.45 -29.63
C THR A 37 2.38 31.31 -31.04
N GLY A 38 1.76 30.16 -31.33
CA GLY A 38 1.19 29.81 -32.63
C GLY A 38 2.17 29.14 -33.58
N TYR A 39 1.60 28.48 -34.58
CA TYR A 39 2.32 27.79 -35.64
C TYR A 39 2.36 28.66 -36.88
N LYS A 40 3.52 28.81 -37.51
CA LYS A 40 3.60 29.49 -38.81
C LYS A 40 3.16 28.52 -39.90
N ASP A 41 2.09 28.87 -40.60
CA ASP A 41 1.60 28.13 -41.75
C ASP A 41 2.60 28.29 -42.93
N PRO A 42 3.20 27.20 -43.45
CA PRO A 42 4.13 27.28 -44.57
C PRO A 42 3.53 27.89 -45.84
N TYR A 43 2.21 27.78 -46.02
CA TYR A 43 1.54 28.20 -47.24
C TYR A 43 1.08 29.66 -47.21
N SER A 44 0.53 30.10 -46.07
CA SER A 44 0.00 31.46 -45.92
C SER A 44 0.96 32.41 -45.22
N GLY A 45 1.99 31.89 -44.55
CA GLY A 45 2.90 32.66 -43.70
C GLY A 45 2.25 33.20 -42.41
N LYS A 46 0.94 33.00 -42.22
CA LYS A 46 0.18 33.45 -41.06
C LYS A 46 0.45 32.55 -39.85
N VAL A 47 0.29 33.14 -38.67
CA VAL A 47 0.29 32.39 -37.42
C VAL A 47 -1.09 31.77 -37.22
N ILE A 48 -1.14 30.47 -36.98
CA ILE A 48 -2.35 29.69 -36.78
C ILE A 48 -2.35 29.01 -35.41
N SER A 49 -3.54 28.70 -34.90
CA SER A 49 -3.70 28.05 -33.60
C SER A 49 -3.29 26.57 -33.64
N LEU A 50 -3.11 25.98 -32.45
CA LEU A 50 -2.77 24.55 -32.33
C LEU A 50 -3.79 23.64 -33.04
N PHE A 51 -5.08 23.92 -32.91
CA PHE A 51 -6.14 23.16 -33.57
C PHE A 51 -6.09 23.28 -35.10
N GLN A 52 -5.83 24.49 -35.61
CA GLN A 52 -5.69 24.70 -37.05
C GLN A 52 -4.43 24.01 -37.59
N ALA A 53 -3.34 24.02 -36.83
CA ALA A 53 -2.12 23.30 -37.17
C ALA A 53 -2.35 21.78 -37.20
N MET A 54 -3.12 21.24 -36.26
CA MET A 54 -3.56 19.85 -36.23
C MET A 54 -4.40 19.49 -37.47
N LYS A 55 -5.37 20.34 -37.86
CA LYS A 55 -6.20 20.10 -39.06
C LYS A 55 -5.44 20.23 -40.39
N LYS A 56 -4.25 20.85 -40.37
CA LYS A 56 -3.34 20.95 -41.52
C LYS A 56 -2.20 19.92 -41.47
N ASP A 57 -2.28 18.94 -40.58
CA ASP A 57 -1.28 17.89 -40.38
C ASP A 57 0.14 18.42 -40.08
N LEU A 58 0.25 19.66 -39.55
CA LEU A 58 1.53 20.24 -39.13
C LEU A 58 1.97 19.71 -37.76
N VAL A 59 1.03 19.16 -36.99
CA VAL A 59 1.23 18.62 -35.64
C VAL A 59 0.42 17.32 -35.53
N PRO A 60 1.00 16.24 -34.97
CA PRO A 60 0.27 15.00 -34.72
C PRO A 60 -0.99 15.21 -33.87
N GLU A 61 -2.07 14.51 -34.21
CA GLU A 61 -3.37 14.68 -33.55
C GLU A 61 -3.31 14.35 -32.05
N ASP A 62 -2.67 13.25 -31.68
CA ASP A 62 -2.49 12.81 -30.29
C ASP A 62 -1.76 13.86 -29.44
N TYR A 63 -0.69 14.45 -30.00
CA TYR A 63 0.07 15.50 -29.35
C TYR A 63 -0.73 16.79 -29.21
N ALA A 64 -1.48 17.18 -30.25
CA ALA A 64 -2.30 18.39 -30.23
C ALA A 64 -3.48 18.27 -29.26
N LEU A 65 -4.19 17.14 -29.25
CA LEU A 65 -5.30 16.89 -28.31
C LEU A 65 -4.84 16.97 -26.86
N ARG A 66 -3.68 16.38 -26.54
CA ARG A 66 -3.09 16.43 -25.20
C ARG A 66 -2.82 17.86 -24.71
N LEU A 67 -2.38 18.76 -25.61
CA LEU A 67 -2.12 20.16 -25.27
C LEU A 67 -3.41 20.98 -25.22
N LEU A 68 -4.38 20.73 -26.11
CA LEU A 68 -5.70 21.38 -26.09
C LEU A 68 -6.47 21.04 -24.80
N GLU A 69 -6.40 19.79 -24.34
CA GLU A 69 -7.00 19.35 -23.08
C GLU A 69 -6.42 20.12 -21.90
N ALA A 70 -5.08 20.25 -21.83
CA ALA A 70 -4.43 21.03 -20.78
C ALA A 70 -4.76 22.52 -20.84
N GLN A 71 -4.90 23.11 -22.03
CA GLN A 71 -5.34 24.51 -22.18
C GLN A 71 -6.77 24.68 -21.66
N ASN A 72 -7.70 23.81 -22.07
CA ASN A 72 -9.09 23.82 -21.63
C ASN A 72 -9.20 23.70 -20.10
N ALA A 73 -8.49 22.73 -19.51
CA ALA A 73 -8.47 22.49 -18.07
C ALA A 73 -7.85 23.65 -17.26
N THR A 74 -7.06 24.53 -17.90
CA THR A 74 -6.39 25.69 -17.27
C THR A 74 -7.07 27.03 -17.55
N GLY A 75 -8.31 27.01 -18.06
CA GLY A 75 -9.14 28.22 -18.20
C GLY A 75 -9.41 28.68 -19.62
N GLY A 76 -9.17 27.83 -20.63
CA GLY A 76 -9.55 28.09 -22.03
C GLY A 76 -8.40 28.01 -23.02
N LEU A 77 -8.73 28.08 -24.30
CA LEU A 77 -7.81 27.90 -25.42
C LEU A 77 -6.98 29.16 -25.67
N MET A 78 -5.72 29.00 -26.08
CA MET A 78 -4.86 30.15 -26.36
C MET A 78 -5.15 30.77 -27.73
N ASP A 79 -5.30 32.09 -27.77
CA ASP A 79 -5.23 32.86 -29.00
C ASP A 79 -3.75 33.17 -29.32
N PRO A 80 -3.20 32.65 -30.43
CA PRO A 80 -1.79 32.84 -30.77
C PRO A 80 -1.45 34.24 -31.30
N GLU A 81 -2.46 35.03 -31.72
CA GLU A 81 -2.24 36.37 -32.27
C GLU A 81 -2.20 37.42 -31.15
N TYR A 82 -3.02 37.24 -30.12
CA TYR A 82 -3.16 38.20 -29.02
C TYR A 82 -2.68 37.68 -27.66
N TYR A 83 -2.22 36.43 -27.59
CA TYR A 83 -1.60 35.81 -26.41
C TYR A 83 -2.47 35.75 -25.15
N PHE A 84 -3.80 35.72 -25.29
CA PHE A 84 -4.73 35.56 -24.17
C PHE A 84 -5.60 34.30 -24.30
N ARG A 85 -6.21 33.87 -23.19
CA ARG A 85 -7.10 32.71 -23.15
C ARG A 85 -8.51 33.08 -23.57
N LEU A 86 -9.06 32.30 -24.49
CA LEU A 86 -10.43 32.40 -24.95
C LEU A 86 -11.30 31.36 -24.25
N PRO A 87 -12.49 31.76 -23.77
CA PRO A 87 -13.56 30.84 -23.42
C PRO A 87 -13.91 29.94 -24.61
N THR A 88 -14.40 28.72 -24.33
CA THR A 88 -14.60 27.68 -25.33
C THR A 88 -15.63 28.06 -26.40
N ASP A 89 -16.68 28.78 -26.03
CA ASP A 89 -17.70 29.33 -26.93
C ASP A 89 -17.11 30.32 -27.96
N VAL A 90 -16.27 31.25 -27.50
CA VAL A 90 -15.61 32.23 -28.39
C VAL A 90 -14.55 31.54 -29.26
N ALA A 91 -13.81 30.58 -28.70
CA ALA A 91 -12.82 29.81 -29.43
C ALA A 91 -13.46 28.98 -30.57
N MET A 92 -14.68 28.46 -30.36
CA MET A 92 -15.45 27.78 -31.42
C MET A 92 -15.84 28.73 -32.54
N GLN A 93 -16.32 29.94 -32.21
CA GLN A 93 -16.68 30.94 -33.23
C GLN A 93 -15.48 31.37 -34.08
N ARG A 94 -14.28 31.42 -33.49
CA ARG A 94 -13.02 31.73 -34.19
C ARG A 94 -12.40 30.53 -34.93
N GLY A 95 -13.01 29.35 -34.82
CA GLY A 95 -12.50 28.12 -35.46
C GLY A 95 -11.20 27.61 -34.83
N PHE A 96 -10.97 27.90 -33.54
CA PHE A 96 -9.85 27.36 -32.77
C PHE A 96 -10.18 26.01 -32.11
N ILE A 97 -11.44 25.58 -32.16
CA ILE A 97 -11.88 24.22 -31.83
C ILE A 97 -13.24 23.95 -32.49
N ASN A 98 -13.59 22.69 -32.71
CA ASN A 98 -14.93 22.28 -33.15
C ASN A 98 -15.67 21.52 -32.03
N ASN A 99 -17.00 21.40 -32.14
CA ASN A 99 -17.81 20.70 -31.15
C ASN A 99 -17.32 19.27 -30.89
N GLU A 100 -17.02 18.53 -31.94
CA GLU A 100 -16.53 17.14 -31.85
C GLU A 100 -15.27 17.00 -30.99
N THR A 101 -14.29 17.90 -31.17
CA THR A 101 -13.07 17.88 -30.35
C THR A 101 -13.36 18.33 -28.93
N LEU A 102 -14.22 19.35 -28.75
CA LEU A 102 -14.59 19.81 -27.41
C LEU A 102 -15.29 18.73 -26.58
N ASP A 103 -16.16 17.93 -27.21
CA ASP A 103 -16.81 16.78 -26.56
C ASP A 103 -15.77 15.74 -26.15
N ARG A 104 -14.80 15.42 -27.03
CA ARG A 104 -13.66 14.54 -26.70
C ARG A 104 -12.78 15.06 -25.57
N LEU A 105 -12.64 16.38 -25.43
CA LEU A 105 -11.87 16.99 -24.32
C LEU A 105 -12.64 16.96 -22.99
N THR A 106 -13.98 17.01 -23.05
CA THR A 106 -14.84 17.04 -21.87
C THR A 106 -15.06 15.64 -21.30
N GLU A 107 -15.22 14.65 -22.17
CA GLU A 107 -15.24 13.23 -21.84
C GLU A 107 -14.03 12.52 -22.45
N PRO A 108 -12.83 12.65 -21.85
CA PRO A 108 -11.59 12.14 -22.42
C PRO A 108 -11.60 10.60 -22.55
N THR A 109 -11.75 10.17 -23.80
CA THR A 109 -11.51 8.81 -24.29
C THR A 109 -10.02 8.45 -24.19
N ALA A 110 -9.66 7.17 -24.37
CA ALA A 110 -8.30 6.67 -24.10
C ALA A 110 -7.18 7.36 -24.94
N ASP A 111 -7.54 7.90 -26.09
CA ASP A 111 -6.72 8.71 -27.01
C ASP A 111 -6.44 10.13 -26.50
N VAL A 112 -7.32 10.70 -25.66
CA VAL A 112 -7.17 12.05 -25.08
C VAL A 112 -6.41 12.02 -23.74
N ARG A 113 -6.38 10.85 -23.07
CA ARG A 113 -5.59 10.60 -21.83
C ARG A 113 -4.09 10.47 -22.14
N GLY A 114 -3.49 11.59 -22.55
CA GLY A 114 -2.10 11.66 -22.96
C GLY A 114 -1.08 11.85 -21.83
N TYR A 115 -1.54 11.99 -20.58
CA TYR A 115 -0.65 12.17 -19.42
C TYR A 115 -0.55 10.87 -18.61
N ILE A 116 0.63 10.59 -18.08
CA ILE A 116 0.86 9.45 -17.20
C ILE A 116 0.93 9.99 -15.78
N ASP A 117 0.12 9.42 -14.87
CA ASP A 117 0.20 9.75 -13.46
C ASP A 117 1.51 9.20 -12.87
N PRO A 118 2.39 10.04 -12.32
CA PRO A 118 3.70 9.61 -11.82
C PRO A 118 3.62 8.69 -10.60
N THR A 119 2.44 8.56 -9.98
CA THR A 119 2.21 7.69 -8.82
C THR A 119 1.59 6.35 -9.20
N THR A 120 0.70 6.29 -10.19
CA THR A 120 0.01 5.04 -10.59
C THR A 120 0.52 4.43 -11.88
N ASP A 121 1.32 5.16 -12.67
CA ASP A 121 1.76 4.80 -14.03
C ASP A 121 0.60 4.57 -15.03
N GLU A 122 -0.59 5.09 -14.71
CA GLU A 122 -1.78 4.98 -15.55
C GLU A 122 -2.00 6.25 -16.39
N LYS A 123 -2.62 6.07 -17.57
CA LYS A 123 -3.02 7.18 -18.44
C LYS A 123 -4.22 7.93 -17.87
N GLN A 124 -4.04 9.22 -17.61
CA GLN A 124 -5.05 10.14 -17.09
C GLN A 124 -5.13 11.43 -17.94
N SER A 125 -6.20 12.19 -17.75
CA SER A 125 -6.33 13.55 -18.31
C SER A 125 -5.65 14.59 -17.41
N TYR A 126 -5.27 15.74 -17.97
CA TYR A 126 -4.70 16.83 -17.20
C TYR A 126 -5.68 17.37 -16.17
N ALA A 127 -6.98 17.43 -16.49
CA ALA A 127 -8.02 17.82 -15.54
C ALA A 127 -8.08 16.89 -14.31
N GLN A 128 -7.86 15.58 -14.49
CA GLN A 128 -7.77 14.63 -13.38
C GLN A 128 -6.52 14.87 -12.52
N LEU A 129 -5.35 15.08 -13.15
CA LEU A 129 -4.12 15.41 -12.44
C LEU A 129 -4.23 16.72 -11.66
N LEU A 130 -4.89 17.74 -12.22
CA LEU A 130 -5.13 19.02 -11.54
C LEU A 130 -5.95 18.87 -10.26
N LYS A 131 -6.92 17.94 -10.21
CA LYS A 131 -7.71 17.68 -9.00
C LYS A 131 -6.86 17.10 -7.86
N ARG A 132 -5.74 16.43 -8.17
CA ARG A 132 -4.76 15.92 -7.19
C ARG A 132 -3.72 16.96 -6.77
N CYS A 133 -3.64 18.10 -7.44
CA CYS A 133 -2.68 19.13 -7.07
C CYS A 133 -3.09 19.84 -5.77
N ARG A 134 -2.13 20.06 -4.89
CA ARG A 134 -2.28 21.01 -3.78
C ARG A 134 -2.04 22.41 -4.30
N VAL A 135 -2.86 23.37 -3.88
CA VAL A 135 -2.66 24.77 -4.20
C VAL A 135 -1.85 25.39 -3.07
N ASP A 136 -0.66 25.88 -3.39
CA ASP A 136 0.12 26.67 -2.45
C ASP A 136 -0.59 28.00 -2.19
N LYS A 137 -0.79 28.35 -0.92
CA LYS A 137 -1.63 29.50 -0.53
C LYS A 137 -0.93 30.84 -0.78
N GLU A 138 0.40 30.85 -0.81
CA GLU A 138 1.20 32.07 -1.00
C GLU A 138 1.41 32.37 -2.48
N SER A 139 1.86 31.39 -3.26
CA SER A 139 2.14 31.55 -4.70
C SER A 139 0.93 31.29 -5.61
N GLY A 140 -0.10 30.60 -5.12
CA GLY A 140 -1.22 30.14 -5.94
C GLY A 140 -0.85 29.01 -6.92
N LEU A 141 0.37 28.47 -6.82
CA LEU A 141 0.85 27.40 -7.67
C LEU A 141 0.16 26.07 -7.36
N ARG A 142 -0.12 25.29 -8.41
CA ARG A 142 -0.65 23.94 -8.29
C ARG A 142 0.49 22.94 -8.30
N LEU A 143 0.79 22.38 -7.13
CA LEU A 143 1.85 21.41 -6.93
C LEU A 143 1.25 20.00 -6.94
N LEU A 144 1.64 19.18 -7.91
CA LEU A 144 1.22 17.79 -7.98
C LEU A 144 1.83 17.05 -6.80
N SER A 145 0.98 16.55 -5.89
CA SER A 145 1.43 15.78 -4.74
C SER A 145 1.92 14.42 -5.23
N LEU A 146 3.24 14.27 -5.32
CA LEU A 146 3.87 12.96 -5.23
C LEU A 146 3.70 12.55 -3.77
N ALA A 147 2.51 12.03 -3.42
CA ALA A 147 2.29 11.45 -2.11
C ALA A 147 3.49 10.54 -1.83
N ASP A 148 4.09 10.73 -0.65
CA ASP A 148 5.30 10.02 -0.25
C ASP A 148 5.11 8.56 -0.63
N ARG A 149 6.04 7.99 -1.41
CA ARG A 149 5.98 6.61 -1.91
C ARG A 149 5.99 5.56 -0.79
N SER A 150 5.71 5.95 0.45
CA SER A 150 5.81 5.13 1.63
C SER A 150 4.81 5.54 2.71
N LEU A 151 3.51 5.55 2.41
CA LEU A 151 2.51 5.26 3.45
C LEU A 151 2.69 3.79 3.87
N LEU A 152 3.71 3.58 4.71
CA LEU A 152 4.16 2.27 5.15
C LEU A 152 3.71 2.01 6.57
N PHE A 153 3.11 0.84 6.73
CA PHE A 153 2.67 0.33 8.01
C PHE A 153 3.68 -0.70 8.50
N LYS A 154 3.93 -0.70 9.81
CA LYS A 154 4.78 -1.73 10.42
C LYS A 154 4.02 -3.04 10.50
N GLY A 155 4.48 -4.06 9.77
CA GLY A 155 3.99 -5.43 9.87
C GLY A 155 4.79 -6.28 10.86
N LEU A 156 4.61 -7.60 10.77
CA LEU A 156 5.25 -8.59 11.65
C LEU A 156 6.78 -8.67 11.47
N ARG A 157 7.26 -8.56 10.24
CA ARG A 157 8.66 -8.71 9.82
C ARG A 157 9.08 -7.72 8.72
N LYS A 158 8.13 -7.13 8.01
CA LYS A 158 8.36 -6.15 6.95
C LYS A 158 7.43 -4.95 7.10
N GLN A 159 7.71 -3.90 6.33
CA GLN A 159 6.78 -2.80 6.12
C GLN A 159 5.74 -3.20 5.06
N ILE A 160 4.52 -2.70 5.23
CA ILE A 160 3.35 -3.02 4.39
C ILE A 160 2.89 -1.72 3.73
N THR A 161 2.57 -1.76 2.44
CA THR A 161 2.05 -0.59 1.72
C THR A 161 0.57 -0.39 1.99
N VAL A 162 0.10 0.86 1.84
CA VAL A 162 -1.34 1.16 1.90
C VAL A 162 -2.13 0.39 0.83
N ASP A 163 -1.57 0.21 -0.37
CA ASP A 163 -2.19 -0.58 -1.45
C ASP A 163 -2.44 -2.02 -1.03
N GLU A 164 -1.50 -2.61 -0.27
CA GLU A 164 -1.64 -3.98 0.20
C GLU A 164 -2.73 -4.10 1.28
N LEU A 165 -2.86 -3.09 2.15
CA LEU A 165 -3.97 -3.05 3.10
C LEU A 165 -5.33 -2.96 2.40
N LEU A 166 -5.41 -2.21 1.30
CA LEU A 166 -6.64 -2.10 0.50
C LEU A 166 -6.95 -3.41 -0.24
N ARG A 167 -5.96 -4.02 -0.91
CA ARG A 167 -6.10 -5.32 -1.59
C ARG A 167 -6.46 -6.45 -0.64
N SER A 168 -6.01 -6.34 0.61
CA SER A 168 -6.33 -7.28 1.69
C SER A 168 -7.68 -7.02 2.35
N GLN A 169 -8.44 -6.02 1.89
CA GLN A 169 -9.71 -5.59 2.48
C GLN A 169 -9.59 -5.26 3.98
N ILE A 170 -8.41 -4.83 4.41
CA ILE A 170 -8.13 -4.40 5.79
C ILE A 170 -8.57 -2.95 6.00
N ILE A 171 -8.39 -2.11 4.98
CA ILE A 171 -8.94 -0.76 4.88
C ILE A 171 -9.90 -0.70 3.70
N ASP A 172 -10.85 0.22 3.75
CA ASP A 172 -11.74 0.50 2.63
C ASP A 172 -11.18 1.61 1.73
N GLN A 173 -11.85 1.82 0.58
CA GLN A 173 -11.46 2.86 -0.37
C GLN A 173 -11.54 4.26 0.24
N LYS A 174 -12.44 4.47 1.21
CA LYS A 174 -12.63 5.75 1.87
C LYS A 174 -11.41 6.11 2.73
N MET A 175 -11.00 5.20 3.62
CA MET A 175 -9.81 5.35 4.45
C MET A 175 -8.55 5.47 3.60
N TYR A 176 -8.46 4.74 2.49
CA TYR A 176 -7.36 4.88 1.53
C TYR A 176 -7.27 6.32 1.00
N ASN A 177 -8.38 6.87 0.51
CA ASN A 177 -8.42 8.24 -0.02
C ASN A 177 -8.08 9.26 1.08
N GLU A 178 -8.69 9.16 2.25
CA GLU A 178 -8.44 10.06 3.39
C GLU A 178 -6.97 10.03 3.86
N LEU A 179 -6.32 8.86 3.83
CA LEU A 179 -4.90 8.72 4.14
C LEU A 179 -4.01 9.33 3.04
N THR A 180 -4.35 9.12 1.77
CA THR A 180 -3.60 9.72 0.64
C THR A 180 -3.76 11.24 0.53
N GLU A 181 -4.91 11.77 0.95
CA GLU A 181 -5.19 13.21 1.03
C GLU A 181 -4.53 13.86 2.27
N GLY A 182 -4.07 13.04 3.24
CA GLY A 182 -3.44 13.48 4.49
C GLY A 182 -4.43 13.99 5.53
N ILE A 183 -5.70 13.57 5.43
CA ILE A 183 -6.75 13.82 6.42
C ILE A 183 -6.55 12.91 7.63
N LEU A 184 -6.24 11.63 7.37
CA LEU A 184 -5.86 10.65 8.37
C LEU A 184 -4.33 10.50 8.41
N THR A 185 -3.82 10.16 9.58
CA THR A 185 -2.41 9.82 9.79
C THR A 185 -2.18 8.31 9.79
N VAL A 186 -0.94 7.89 9.49
CA VAL A 186 -0.55 6.48 9.53
C VAL A 186 -0.76 5.90 10.94
N GLU A 187 -0.52 6.69 11.99
CA GLU A 187 -0.69 6.28 13.39
C GLU A 187 -2.16 6.06 13.78
N GLU A 188 -3.09 6.85 13.23
CA GLU A 188 -4.52 6.66 13.43
C GLU A 188 -5.00 5.37 12.78
N VAL A 189 -4.70 5.18 11.49
CA VAL A 189 -5.07 3.96 10.77
C VAL A 189 -4.39 2.74 11.40
N SER A 190 -3.11 2.83 11.78
CA SER A 190 -2.38 1.73 12.43
C SER A 190 -3.02 1.26 13.73
N ARG A 191 -3.64 2.17 14.51
CA ARG A 191 -4.35 1.82 15.75
C ARG A 191 -5.64 1.07 15.45
N GLU A 192 -6.37 1.49 14.43
CA GLU A 192 -7.62 0.87 14.00
C GLU A 192 -7.40 -0.54 13.44
N VAL A 193 -6.41 -0.70 12.56
CA VAL A 193 -6.11 -2.00 11.92
C VAL A 193 -5.05 -2.81 12.66
N LYS A 194 -4.71 -2.45 13.90
CA LYS A 194 -3.65 -3.09 14.71
C LYS A 194 -3.75 -4.61 14.77
N LYS A 195 -4.99 -5.14 14.85
CA LYS A 195 -5.24 -6.59 14.87
C LYS A 195 -4.70 -7.31 13.63
N TYR A 196 -4.65 -6.64 12.48
CA TYR A 196 -4.17 -7.21 11.24
C TYR A 196 -2.67 -6.98 11.04
N LEU A 197 -2.15 -5.84 11.51
CA LEU A 197 -0.72 -5.52 11.42
C LEU A 197 0.14 -6.37 12.37
N GLU A 198 -0.28 -6.49 13.65
CA GLU A 198 0.52 -7.12 14.70
C GLU A 198 -0.17 -8.32 15.38
N GLY A 199 -1.46 -8.52 15.15
CA GLY A 199 -2.28 -9.47 15.90
C GLY A 199 -2.84 -8.90 17.21
N THR A 200 -3.77 -9.64 17.79
CA THR A 200 -4.20 -9.46 19.18
C THR A 200 -3.24 -10.18 20.12
N SER A 201 -3.24 -9.79 21.40
CA SER A 201 -2.33 -10.38 22.38
C SER A 201 -2.55 -11.89 22.49
N CYS A 202 -1.47 -12.67 22.43
CA CYS A 202 -1.47 -14.10 22.76
C CYS A 202 -1.19 -14.30 24.26
N ILE A 203 -1.15 -15.56 24.73
CA ILE A 203 -0.72 -15.88 26.10
C ILE A 203 0.75 -15.46 26.23
N ALA A 204 0.99 -14.34 26.90
CA ALA A 204 2.32 -13.75 27.05
C ALA A 204 3.16 -14.43 28.15
N GLY A 205 2.51 -15.02 29.16
CA GLY A 205 3.19 -15.48 30.37
C GLY A 205 2.26 -16.12 31.38
N VAL A 206 2.75 -16.29 32.60
CA VAL A 206 2.00 -16.79 33.75
C VAL A 206 1.94 -15.72 34.82
N TYR A 207 0.75 -15.57 35.40
CA TYR A 207 0.54 -14.77 36.60
C TYR A 207 0.42 -15.68 37.81
N VAL A 208 1.22 -15.41 38.84
CA VAL A 208 1.23 -16.18 40.08
C VAL A 208 0.36 -15.47 41.10
N GLU A 209 -0.82 -15.99 41.40
CA GLU A 209 -1.79 -15.32 42.28
C GLU A 209 -1.27 -15.06 43.69
N SER A 210 -0.48 -15.98 44.25
CA SER A 210 0.03 -15.89 45.62
C SER A 210 1.07 -14.79 45.82
N SER A 211 2.00 -14.63 44.87
CA SER A 211 3.05 -13.60 44.93
C SER A 211 2.73 -12.36 44.11
N LYS A 212 1.66 -12.40 43.31
CA LYS A 212 1.29 -11.36 42.33
C LYS A 212 2.39 -11.11 41.27
N ASP A 213 3.27 -12.09 41.07
CA ASP A 213 4.37 -12.02 40.09
C ASP A 213 3.89 -12.34 38.67
N ARG A 214 4.53 -11.69 37.68
CA ARG A 214 4.43 -12.03 36.26
C ARG A 214 5.70 -12.73 35.81
N LEU A 215 5.57 -13.93 35.24
CA LEU A 215 6.68 -14.73 34.75
C LEU A 215 6.52 -15.02 33.26
N SER A 216 7.64 -15.13 32.54
CA SER A 216 7.60 -15.73 31.20
C SER A 216 7.24 -17.22 31.30
N ILE A 217 6.72 -17.78 30.21
CA ILE A 217 6.38 -19.22 30.13
C ILE A 217 7.61 -20.09 30.46
N TYR A 218 8.78 -19.70 29.95
CA TYR A 218 10.04 -20.41 30.19
C TYR A 218 10.50 -20.31 31.66
N GLN A 219 10.36 -19.14 32.30
CA GLN A 219 10.68 -18.99 33.72
C GLN A 219 9.76 -19.84 34.60
N ALA A 220 8.46 -19.86 34.30
CA ALA A 220 7.50 -20.70 34.99
C ALA A 220 7.81 -22.19 34.81
N MET A 221 8.28 -22.61 33.63
CA MET A 221 8.76 -23.97 33.38
C MET A 221 10.00 -24.30 34.23
N LYS A 222 11.02 -23.43 34.29
CA LYS A 222 12.22 -23.66 35.11
C LYS A 222 11.92 -23.72 36.62
N LYS A 223 10.85 -23.05 37.06
CA LYS A 223 10.31 -23.15 38.43
C LYS A 223 9.39 -24.37 38.65
N ASN A 224 9.27 -25.27 37.68
CA ASN A 224 8.39 -26.45 37.69
C ASN A 224 6.89 -26.12 37.88
N MET A 225 6.47 -24.90 37.55
CA MET A 225 5.07 -24.47 37.65
C MET A 225 4.24 -24.93 36.45
N ILE A 226 4.90 -25.11 35.30
CA ILE A 226 4.31 -25.65 34.07
C ILE A 226 5.15 -26.84 33.60
N ARG A 227 4.49 -27.90 33.13
CA ARG A 227 5.16 -29.05 32.52
C ARG A 227 5.91 -28.61 31.24
N PRO A 228 7.12 -29.16 30.97
CA PRO A 228 7.89 -28.76 29.79
C PRO A 228 7.14 -28.88 28.46
N GLY A 229 6.31 -29.92 28.27
CA GLY A 229 5.49 -30.08 27.06
C GLY A 229 4.49 -28.93 26.86
N THR A 230 3.72 -28.60 27.90
CA THR A 230 2.75 -27.49 27.85
C THR A 230 3.44 -26.13 27.66
N ALA A 231 4.57 -25.91 28.33
CA ALA A 231 5.35 -24.68 28.17
C ALA A 231 5.86 -24.54 26.73
N PHE A 232 6.33 -25.63 26.14
CA PHE A 232 6.79 -25.65 24.75
C PHE A 232 5.66 -25.34 23.77
N GLU A 233 4.48 -25.94 23.94
CA GLU A 233 3.32 -25.67 23.07
C GLU A 233 2.88 -24.21 23.08
N LEU A 234 2.91 -23.57 24.26
CA LEU A 234 2.59 -22.15 24.41
C LEU A 234 3.65 -21.24 23.75
N LEU A 235 4.93 -21.59 23.88
CA LEU A 235 6.02 -20.85 23.23
C LEU A 235 5.99 -21.01 21.70
N GLU A 236 5.61 -22.19 21.19
CA GLU A 236 5.39 -22.39 19.76
C GLU A 236 4.24 -21.52 19.25
N ALA A 237 3.12 -21.44 20.00
CA ALA A 237 2.01 -20.57 19.64
C ALA A 237 2.43 -19.09 19.59
N GLN A 238 3.25 -18.63 20.53
CA GLN A 238 3.86 -17.28 20.47
C GLN A 238 4.68 -17.08 19.20
N ALA A 239 5.63 -17.97 18.91
CA ALA A 239 6.48 -17.88 17.74
C ALA A 239 5.68 -17.90 16.42
N ALA A 240 4.63 -18.72 16.33
CA ALA A 240 3.78 -18.84 15.14
C ALA A 240 2.76 -17.70 14.96
N THR A 241 2.52 -16.89 16.00
CA THR A 241 1.60 -15.74 15.97
C THR A 241 2.31 -14.40 15.79
N GLY A 242 3.65 -14.41 15.71
CA GLY A 242 4.44 -13.25 15.34
C GLY A 242 5.64 -13.03 16.25
N TYR A 243 5.52 -13.26 17.56
CA TYR A 243 6.53 -12.82 18.51
C TYR A 243 6.62 -13.74 19.72
N VAL A 244 7.83 -13.95 20.21
CA VAL A 244 8.07 -14.42 21.57
C VAL A 244 7.99 -13.23 22.51
N ILE A 245 7.18 -13.34 23.55
CA ILE A 245 6.86 -12.21 24.43
C ILE A 245 7.63 -12.29 25.73
N ASP A 246 8.28 -11.19 26.12
CA ASP A 246 8.72 -10.95 27.49
C ASP A 246 7.63 -10.14 28.23
N PRO A 247 6.82 -10.77 29.10
CA PRO A 247 5.73 -10.09 29.79
C PRO A 247 6.22 -9.13 30.89
N ILE A 248 7.49 -9.18 31.29
CA ILE A 248 8.07 -8.34 32.34
C ILE A 248 8.55 -7.03 31.72
N LYS A 249 9.30 -7.11 30.62
CA LYS A 249 9.82 -5.94 29.90
C LYS A 249 8.88 -5.41 28.82
N ASN A 250 7.76 -6.09 28.60
CA ASN A 250 6.80 -5.82 27.53
C ASN A 250 7.47 -5.77 26.14
N LEU A 251 8.33 -6.76 25.87
CA LEU A 251 9.06 -6.87 24.61
C LEU A 251 8.44 -7.92 23.71
N LYS A 252 8.37 -7.61 22.41
CA LYS A 252 8.01 -8.52 21.33
C LYS A 252 9.29 -8.84 20.56
N LEU A 253 9.73 -10.09 20.62
CA LEU A 253 11.03 -10.52 20.10
C LEU A 253 10.87 -11.60 19.03
N ASN A 254 11.80 -11.66 18.08
CA ASN A 254 11.96 -12.87 17.27
C ASN A 254 12.64 -13.98 18.09
N VAL A 255 12.66 -15.22 17.57
CA VAL A 255 13.20 -16.37 18.32
C VAL A 255 14.69 -16.19 18.64
N THR A 256 15.47 -15.65 17.69
CA THR A 256 16.91 -15.40 17.88
C THR A 256 17.16 -14.43 19.03
N GLU A 257 16.43 -13.32 19.05
CA GLU A 257 16.49 -12.29 20.09
C GLU A 257 16.03 -12.83 21.44
N ALA A 258 14.94 -13.59 21.47
CA ALA A 258 14.41 -14.18 22.70
C ALA A 258 15.41 -15.12 23.37
N VAL A 259 16.14 -15.92 22.58
CA VAL A 259 17.22 -16.78 23.09
C VAL A 259 18.40 -15.94 23.60
N LYS A 260 18.82 -14.92 22.84
CA LYS A 260 19.91 -14.01 23.24
C LYS A 260 19.60 -13.26 24.54
N MET A 261 18.34 -12.89 24.75
CA MET A 261 17.87 -12.18 25.94
C MET A 261 17.49 -13.11 27.10
N GLY A 262 17.59 -14.43 26.92
CA GLY A 262 17.26 -15.43 27.96
C GLY A 262 15.76 -15.54 28.26
N VAL A 263 14.89 -15.01 27.41
CA VAL A 263 13.43 -15.17 27.51
C VAL A 263 13.06 -16.62 27.24
N VAL A 264 13.81 -17.29 26.35
CA VAL A 264 13.69 -18.72 26.05
C VAL A 264 15.06 -19.38 26.11
N GLY A 265 15.10 -20.64 26.53
CA GLY A 265 16.32 -21.45 26.57
C GLY A 265 16.80 -21.90 25.18
N PRO A 266 18.12 -22.07 24.99
CA PRO A 266 18.68 -22.55 23.73
C PRO A 266 18.17 -23.93 23.32
N GLU A 267 17.70 -24.76 24.27
CA GLU A 267 17.12 -26.08 24.01
C GLU A 267 15.88 -26.06 23.11
N PHE A 268 15.19 -24.92 23.01
CA PHE A 268 14.00 -24.77 22.19
C PHE A 268 14.24 -23.99 20.90
N LYS A 269 15.46 -23.47 20.67
CA LYS A 269 15.77 -22.56 19.56
C LYS A 269 15.34 -23.13 18.21
N ASP A 270 15.81 -24.32 17.85
CA ASP A 270 15.57 -24.89 16.52
C ASP A 270 14.09 -25.23 16.30
N LYS A 271 13.44 -25.71 17.36
CA LYS A 271 12.00 -26.04 17.32
C LYS A 271 11.15 -24.77 17.19
N LEU A 272 11.48 -23.70 17.91
CA LEU A 272 10.77 -22.43 17.79
C LEU A 272 11.05 -21.72 16.47
N HIS A 273 12.24 -21.85 15.90
CA HIS A 273 12.48 -21.39 14.53
C HIS A 273 11.60 -22.14 13.53
N SER A 274 11.35 -23.43 13.74
CA SER A 274 10.40 -24.18 12.92
C SER A 274 8.97 -23.62 13.00
N ALA A 275 8.54 -23.21 14.19
CA ALA A 275 7.23 -22.57 14.40
C ALA A 275 7.19 -21.13 13.85
N GLU A 276 8.28 -20.36 13.98
CA GLU A 276 8.39 -18.99 13.45
C GLU A 276 8.27 -18.93 11.92
N ARG A 277 8.58 -20.03 11.21
CA ARG A 277 8.29 -20.16 9.76
C ARG A 277 6.81 -20.05 9.42
N ALA A 278 5.90 -20.22 10.37
CA ALA A 278 4.49 -19.89 10.16
C ALA A 278 4.25 -18.40 9.88
N VAL A 279 5.21 -17.53 10.23
CA VAL A 279 5.18 -16.08 10.03
C VAL A 279 6.09 -15.65 8.90
N THR A 280 7.32 -16.17 8.84
CA THR A 280 8.31 -15.82 7.79
C THR A 280 8.16 -16.65 6.52
N GLY A 281 7.36 -17.71 6.57
CA GLY A 281 7.05 -18.64 5.49
C GLY A 281 8.00 -19.84 5.42
N TYR A 282 7.50 -20.90 4.79
CA TYR A 282 8.25 -22.13 4.57
C TYR A 282 8.86 -22.09 3.17
N LYS A 283 10.13 -22.46 3.05
CA LYS A 283 10.77 -22.58 1.74
C LYS A 283 10.37 -23.92 1.12
N ASP A 284 9.67 -23.87 0.00
CA ASP A 284 9.30 -25.05 -0.77
C ASP A 284 10.56 -25.67 -1.41
N PRO A 285 10.94 -26.91 -1.08
CA PRO A 285 12.14 -27.55 -1.64
C PRO A 285 12.11 -27.70 -3.16
N TYR A 286 10.91 -27.77 -3.76
CA TYR A 286 10.74 -28.03 -5.19
C TYR A 286 10.76 -26.73 -6.02
N SER A 287 10.07 -25.69 -5.56
CA SER A 287 9.96 -24.43 -6.30
C SER A 287 10.91 -23.34 -5.82
N GLY A 288 11.52 -23.50 -4.63
CA GLY A 288 12.34 -22.49 -3.97
C GLY A 288 11.54 -21.29 -3.43
N LYS A 289 10.23 -21.22 -3.69
CA LYS A 289 9.35 -20.14 -3.26
C LYS A 289 9.01 -20.24 -1.78
N VAL A 290 8.68 -19.10 -1.19
CA VAL A 290 8.14 -19.03 0.18
C VAL A 290 6.63 -19.28 0.13
N ILE A 291 6.19 -20.30 0.86
CA ILE A 291 4.79 -20.73 0.96
C ILE A 291 4.27 -20.57 2.39
N SER A 292 2.95 -20.48 2.54
CA SER A 292 2.29 -20.33 3.84
C SER A 292 2.30 -21.60 4.68
N LEU A 293 1.98 -21.46 5.97
CA LEU A 293 1.79 -22.57 6.91
C LEU A 293 0.82 -23.62 6.37
N PHE A 294 -0.32 -23.17 5.86
CA PHE A 294 -1.36 -24.02 5.31
C PHE A 294 -0.90 -24.75 4.03
N GLN A 295 -0.21 -24.05 3.13
CA GLN A 295 0.34 -24.66 1.92
C GLN A 295 1.43 -25.68 2.24
N ALA A 296 2.30 -25.38 3.21
CA ALA A 296 3.31 -26.31 3.71
C ALA A 296 2.67 -27.57 4.32
N MET A 297 1.55 -27.42 5.03
CA MET A 297 0.77 -28.54 5.56
C MET A 297 0.17 -29.40 4.45
N LYS A 298 -0.46 -28.79 3.43
CA LYS A 298 -1.01 -29.52 2.27
C LYS A 298 0.07 -30.29 1.51
N LYS A 299 1.28 -29.74 1.43
CA LYS A 299 2.45 -30.38 0.80
C LYS A 299 3.18 -31.40 1.69
N GLY A 300 2.74 -31.60 2.94
CA GLY A 300 3.36 -32.54 3.87
C GLY A 300 4.74 -32.11 4.38
N LEU A 301 5.11 -30.83 4.26
CA LEU A 301 6.37 -30.30 4.81
C LEU A 301 6.30 -30.13 6.34
N ILE A 302 5.09 -30.08 6.89
CA ILE A 302 4.80 -30.07 8.32
C ILE A 302 3.74 -31.13 8.64
N LEU A 303 3.82 -31.69 9.85
CA LEU A 303 2.80 -32.62 10.35
C LEU A 303 1.45 -31.91 10.47
N LYS A 304 0.37 -32.59 10.04
CA LYS A 304 -0.99 -32.02 10.01
C LYS A 304 -1.43 -31.48 11.37
N ASP A 305 -1.34 -32.29 12.43
CA ASP A 305 -1.78 -31.89 13.77
C ASP A 305 -1.00 -30.68 14.31
N HIS A 306 0.30 -30.62 14.00
CA HIS A 306 1.13 -29.47 14.35
C HIS A 306 0.70 -28.22 13.56
N GLY A 307 0.48 -28.35 12.25
CA GLY A 307 0.00 -27.26 11.40
C GLY A 307 -1.36 -26.71 11.83
N ILE A 308 -2.32 -27.60 12.14
CA ILE A 308 -3.67 -27.23 12.61
C ILE A 308 -3.58 -26.39 13.89
N ARG A 309 -2.79 -26.83 14.90
CA ARG A 309 -2.61 -26.08 16.15
C ARG A 309 -2.04 -24.68 15.93
N LEU A 310 -1.09 -24.53 14.99
CA LEU A 310 -0.52 -23.22 14.66
C LEU A 310 -1.53 -22.33 13.92
N LEU A 311 -2.34 -22.89 13.02
CA LEU A 311 -3.41 -22.18 12.32
C LEU A 311 -4.49 -21.69 13.30
N GLU A 312 -4.91 -22.53 14.25
CA GLU A 312 -5.84 -22.14 15.32
C GLU A 312 -5.31 -20.96 16.13
N ALA A 313 -4.02 -20.99 16.49
CA ALA A 313 -3.37 -19.90 17.22
C ALA A 313 -3.39 -18.60 16.40
N GLN A 314 -3.12 -18.65 15.10
CA GLN A 314 -3.20 -17.49 14.21
C GLN A 314 -4.61 -16.92 14.13
N ILE A 315 -5.63 -17.75 13.87
CA ILE A 315 -7.04 -17.33 13.80
C ILE A 315 -7.47 -16.67 15.12
N ALA A 316 -7.17 -17.30 16.26
CA ALA A 316 -7.51 -16.78 17.58
C ALA A 316 -6.82 -15.43 17.90
N THR A 317 -5.74 -15.09 17.19
CA THR A 317 -4.95 -13.88 17.43
C THR A 317 -5.09 -12.83 16.32
N GLY A 318 -6.15 -12.89 15.52
CA GLY A 318 -6.53 -11.81 14.59
C GLY A 318 -6.55 -12.18 13.12
N GLY A 319 -6.25 -13.42 12.75
CA GLY A 319 -6.36 -13.90 11.36
C GLY A 319 -5.16 -14.70 10.89
N ILE A 320 -5.26 -15.23 9.67
CA ILE A 320 -4.24 -16.04 9.02
C ILE A 320 -3.07 -15.15 8.59
N ILE A 321 -1.83 -15.59 8.82
CA ILE A 321 -0.65 -14.80 8.46
C ILE A 321 -0.27 -15.05 7.00
N ASP A 322 -0.14 -13.96 6.24
CA ASP A 322 0.51 -13.98 4.93
C ASP A 322 2.02 -13.76 5.11
N PRO A 323 2.86 -14.78 4.85
CA PRO A 323 4.31 -14.65 5.02
C PRO A 323 4.98 -13.78 3.96
N GLN A 324 4.33 -13.55 2.81
CA GLN A 324 4.91 -12.73 1.74
C GLN A 324 4.76 -11.25 2.11
N GLU A 325 3.54 -10.86 2.49
CA GLU A 325 3.15 -9.49 2.83
C GLU A 325 3.34 -9.15 4.32
N SER A 326 3.62 -10.15 5.16
CA SER A 326 4.02 -9.97 6.56
C SER A 326 2.95 -9.32 7.46
N HIS A 327 1.68 -9.60 7.19
CA HIS A 327 0.56 -9.21 8.05
C HIS A 327 -0.50 -10.31 8.10
N ARG A 328 -1.54 -10.09 8.90
CA ARG A 328 -2.68 -11.00 9.02
C ARG A 328 -3.77 -10.59 8.05
N LEU A 329 -4.46 -11.60 7.53
CA LEU A 329 -5.59 -11.48 6.64
C LEU A 329 -6.88 -11.88 7.36
N PRO A 330 -8.01 -11.23 7.02
CA PRO A 330 -9.33 -11.79 7.23
C PRO A 330 -9.43 -13.21 6.64
N VAL A 331 -10.32 -14.02 7.19
CA VAL A 331 -10.46 -15.43 6.78
C VAL A 331 -10.93 -15.53 5.33
N GLU A 332 -11.83 -14.64 4.94
CA GLU A 332 -12.39 -14.50 3.60
C GLU A 332 -11.28 -14.21 2.58
N THR A 333 -10.45 -13.21 2.85
CA THR A 333 -9.29 -12.86 2.01
C THR A 333 -8.25 -13.97 1.97
N ALA A 334 -8.06 -14.70 3.08
CA ALA A 334 -7.16 -15.84 3.13
C ALA A 334 -7.63 -17.00 2.22
N TYR A 335 -8.95 -17.19 2.05
CA TYR A 335 -9.50 -18.15 1.09
C TYR A 335 -9.21 -17.74 -0.34
N GLU A 336 -9.44 -16.47 -0.69
CA GLU A 336 -9.19 -15.94 -2.03
C GLU A 336 -7.72 -16.09 -2.45
N ARG A 337 -6.79 -15.92 -1.49
CA ARG A 337 -5.34 -16.09 -1.71
C ARG A 337 -4.86 -17.55 -1.62
N GLY A 338 -5.75 -18.50 -1.33
CA GLY A 338 -5.39 -19.91 -1.14
C GLY A 338 -4.43 -20.15 0.03
N LEU A 339 -4.46 -19.25 1.03
CA LEU A 339 -3.68 -19.34 2.27
C LEU A 339 -4.45 -20.08 3.36
N PHE A 340 -5.74 -20.32 3.15
CA PHE A 340 -6.61 -21.11 4.01
C PHE A 340 -7.75 -21.71 3.17
N ASP A 341 -8.53 -22.65 3.70
CA ASP A 341 -9.75 -23.14 3.04
C ASP A 341 -10.89 -23.42 4.04
N GLN A 342 -12.10 -23.56 3.50
CA GLN A 342 -13.33 -23.74 4.28
C GLN A 342 -13.32 -25.07 5.05
N GLU A 343 -12.80 -26.14 4.45
CA GLU A 343 -12.66 -27.44 5.11
C GLU A 343 -11.79 -27.33 6.37
N MET A 344 -10.65 -26.62 6.29
CA MET A 344 -9.79 -26.40 7.43
C MET A 344 -10.43 -25.49 8.49
N ASN A 345 -11.26 -24.53 8.09
CA ASN A 345 -12.01 -23.71 9.02
C ASN A 345 -13.02 -24.55 9.82
N GLU A 346 -13.73 -25.46 9.17
CA GLU A 346 -14.66 -26.39 9.83
C GLU A 346 -13.92 -27.37 10.77
N ILE A 347 -12.76 -27.89 10.35
CA ILE A 347 -11.90 -28.74 11.20
C ILE A 347 -11.40 -27.96 12.41
N SER A 348 -10.95 -26.72 12.23
CA SER A 348 -10.47 -25.86 13.32
C SER A 348 -11.62 -25.52 14.29
N LEU A 349 -12.82 -25.23 13.78
CA LEU A 349 -14.01 -24.96 14.60
C LEU A 349 -14.51 -26.19 15.36
N THR A 350 -14.46 -27.37 14.76
CA THR A 350 -14.85 -28.63 15.43
C THR A 350 -13.83 -29.04 16.48
N HIS A 351 -12.53 -28.88 16.22
CA HIS A 351 -11.47 -29.11 17.20
C HIS A 351 -11.55 -28.12 18.38
N LEU A 352 -11.95 -26.86 18.12
CA LEU A 352 -12.33 -25.88 19.14
C LEU A 352 -13.54 -26.29 20.01
N MET A 353 -14.40 -27.19 19.52
CA MET A 353 -15.63 -27.63 20.20
C MET A 353 -15.50 -29.01 20.88
N THR A 354 -14.44 -29.77 20.62
CA THR A 354 -14.23 -31.08 21.29
C THR A 354 -13.53 -30.95 22.65
N PRO A 355 -14.02 -31.59 23.73
CA PRO A 355 -13.50 -31.41 25.10
C PRO A 355 -12.20 -32.18 25.40
N ARG A 356 -11.57 -32.83 24.41
CA ARG A 356 -10.29 -33.53 24.60
C ARG A 356 -9.12 -32.62 24.22
N ALA A 357 -8.63 -31.88 25.21
CA ALA A 357 -7.30 -31.28 25.27
C ALA A 357 -6.99 -30.07 24.37
N SER A 358 -7.95 -29.18 24.09
CA SER A 358 -7.63 -27.94 23.39
C SER A 358 -7.20 -26.83 24.38
N LEU A 359 -5.99 -26.27 24.16
CA LEU A 359 -5.46 -25.04 24.79
C LEU A 359 -6.44 -23.86 24.69
N THR A 360 -7.40 -23.93 23.77
CA THR A 360 -8.39 -22.92 23.46
C THR A 360 -9.51 -22.79 24.49
N GLN A 361 -9.83 -23.83 25.27
CA GLN A 361 -10.74 -23.68 26.42
C GLN A 361 -10.08 -22.90 27.57
N THR A 362 -8.75 -23.01 27.70
CA THR A 362 -7.95 -22.18 28.61
C THR A 362 -7.85 -20.74 28.07
N LEU A 363 -7.63 -20.55 26.76
CA LEU A 363 -7.57 -19.22 26.13
C LEU A 363 -8.91 -18.45 26.17
N ARG A 364 -10.05 -19.09 25.84
CA ARG A 364 -11.37 -18.44 25.87
C ARG A 364 -11.85 -18.14 27.29
N LYS A 365 -11.53 -18.97 28.28
CA LYS A 365 -11.84 -18.68 29.68
C LYS A 365 -11.05 -17.47 30.20
N ILE A 366 -9.80 -17.32 29.77
CA ILE A 366 -8.94 -16.19 30.19
C ILE A 366 -9.36 -14.88 29.51
N SER A 367 -9.79 -14.89 28.24
CA SER A 367 -10.24 -13.66 27.56
C SER A 367 -11.55 -13.12 28.12
N HIS A 368 -12.48 -13.98 28.54
CA HIS A 368 -13.76 -13.56 29.13
C HIS A 368 -13.65 -13.11 30.60
N THR A 369 -12.57 -13.44 31.31
CA THR A 369 -12.32 -12.96 32.68
C THR A 369 -11.54 -11.64 32.75
N CYS A 370 -11.12 -11.07 31.61
CA CYS A 370 -10.42 -9.79 31.52
C CYS A 370 -11.24 -8.70 30.80
N SER A 371 -12.56 -8.72 30.95
CA SER A 371 -13.43 -7.57 30.65
C SER A 371 -13.78 -6.82 31.93
#